data_AF-A0A6G7YLQ9-F1
#
_entry.id   AF-A0A6G7YLQ9-F1
#
_cell.length_a   1.000
_cell.length_b   1.000
_cell.length_c   1.000
_cell.angle_alpha   90.00
_cell.angle_beta   90.00
_cell.angle_gamma   90.00
#
_symmetry.space_group_name_H-M   'P 1'
#
loop_
_entity.id
_entity.type
_entity.pdbx_description
1 polymer ?
#
loop_
_entity_poly.entity_id
_entity_poly.type
_entity_poly.pdbx_seq_one_letter_code
_entity_poly.pdbx_strand_id
1 'polypeptide(L)'
;MQGGRSDLSPDGGATTVAAPIDAAWESIRSGLRRDLGARTFDGWLKPAELGAFDPDSGTLEMVMPSQFMADWVRSHFGERLTLAWKTMLPIVRDVRVIAASDAPRPSPLLILEEEPAPAQRRDPNAPKFDPRYRFETFVIGKANEVAATAARTLATSPNVSFNPLFIHGGTGRGKTHLLHAIGHAFLAANPGSKVVSMSAEKFMVEFIRALKENDTIGFKSRLRSADLLLIDDVQFIAGKDSTQEEFFHTMNEIINAGRRLVITSDRAPHDLDGIAPRILSRLSWGLVADINVADYELRFNIIQAKLSVLPGVQMTRPVVDFLARRVTSSIRELEGALNRIGAYAVMTGREIDVPFVEEVLANVLRANQRRISIDEIQTQVAEHYRIRKAEMTSARRAREVARPRQVAMYLSKQLTPKSLPDIGRRFGGRDHTTVIHAVRQIEKLRAADAELDADIRLLTRQLEG
;
A
#
# COMPACT_ATOMS: atom_id res chain seq x y z
N MET A 1 -61.41 35.95 12.11
CA MET A 1 -60.13 35.50 12.72
C MET A 1 -59.36 34.79 11.63
N GLN A 2 -58.38 35.46 11.01
CA GLN A 2 -56.93 35.31 11.30
C GLN A 2 -56.47 33.84 11.22
N GLY A 3 -55.53 33.41 10.38
CA GLY A 3 -54.68 34.13 9.43
C GLY A 3 -53.54 33.24 8.91
N GLY A 4 -52.96 33.61 7.74
CA GLY A 4 -51.60 33.30 7.24
C GLY A 4 -51.33 31.85 6.78
N ARG A 5 -50.50 31.57 5.78
CA ARG A 5 -49.42 32.32 5.08
C ARG A 5 -49.17 31.60 3.73
N SER A 6 -49.29 32.33 2.61
CA SER A 6 -48.18 32.80 1.75
C SER A 6 -47.63 31.75 0.76
N ASP A 7 -48.19 31.75 -0.44
CA ASP A 7 -47.53 31.31 -1.68
C ASP A 7 -46.33 32.21 -1.97
N LEU A 8 -45.17 31.61 -2.18
CA LEU A 8 -44.02 32.23 -2.83
C LEU A 8 -43.53 31.25 -3.90
N SER A 9 -43.72 31.64 -5.16
CA SER A 9 -43.07 31.07 -6.32
C SER A 9 -41.55 31.11 -6.18
N PRO A 10 -40.82 30.20 -6.85
CA PRO A 10 -39.50 30.53 -7.35
C PRO A 10 -39.40 30.18 -8.84
N ASP A 11 -39.33 31.22 -9.67
CA ASP A 11 -38.74 31.08 -11.00
C ASP A 11 -37.90 32.33 -11.27
N GLY A 12 -36.59 32.15 -11.44
CA GLY A 12 -35.66 33.22 -11.78
C GLY A 12 -34.23 33.01 -11.30
N GLY A 13 -33.31 32.68 -12.22
CA GLY A 13 -31.91 33.10 -12.08
C GLY A 13 -30.76 32.12 -12.42
N ALA A 14 -30.86 31.22 -13.41
CA ALA A 14 -29.75 30.27 -13.71
C ALA A 14 -29.03 30.43 -15.07
N THR A 15 -29.39 31.38 -15.95
CA THR A 15 -29.06 31.23 -17.40
C THR A 15 -27.99 32.18 -17.98
N THR A 16 -27.41 33.13 -17.25
CA THR A 16 -26.53 34.17 -17.84
C THR A 16 -25.02 33.94 -17.73
N VAL A 17 -24.54 32.98 -16.93
CA VAL A 17 -23.09 32.74 -16.70
C VAL A 17 -22.54 31.51 -17.44
N ALA A 18 -23.40 30.64 -17.97
CA ALA A 18 -22.98 29.39 -18.63
C ALA A 18 -22.26 29.61 -19.98
N ALA A 19 -22.79 30.49 -20.84
CA ALA A 19 -22.26 30.69 -22.20
C ALA A 19 -20.80 31.20 -22.28
N PRO A 20 -20.34 32.13 -21.43
CA PRO A 20 -18.93 32.54 -21.39
C PRO A 20 -17.97 31.43 -20.94
N ILE A 21 -18.41 30.55 -20.04
CA ILE A 21 -17.59 29.47 -19.47
C ILE A 21 -17.35 28.39 -20.54
N ASP A 22 -18.37 28.01 -21.30
CA ASP A 22 -18.25 27.02 -22.37
C ASP A 22 -17.29 27.46 -23.48
N ALA A 23 -17.37 28.73 -23.90
CA ALA A 23 -16.49 29.30 -24.92
C ALA A 23 -15.02 29.39 -24.46
N ALA A 24 -14.80 29.73 -23.19
CA ALA A 24 -13.48 29.74 -22.59
C ALA A 24 -12.92 28.31 -22.49
N TRP A 25 -13.74 27.32 -22.14
CA TRP A 25 -13.31 25.93 -22.07
C TRP A 25 -12.80 25.41 -23.41
N GLU A 26 -13.50 25.67 -24.51
CA GLU A 26 -13.07 25.20 -25.84
C GLU A 26 -11.72 25.80 -26.27
N SER A 27 -11.48 27.06 -25.88
CA SER A 27 -10.19 27.74 -26.08
C SER A 27 -9.08 27.14 -25.20
N ILE A 28 -9.38 26.86 -23.93
CA ILE A 28 -8.46 26.21 -22.98
C ILE A 28 -8.10 24.80 -23.47
N ARG A 29 -9.07 24.02 -23.95
CA ARG A 29 -8.86 22.69 -24.53
C ARG A 29 -7.88 22.74 -25.71
N SER A 30 -8.07 23.70 -26.60
CA SER A 30 -7.20 23.90 -27.77
C SER A 30 -5.77 24.31 -27.38
N GLY A 31 -5.61 25.11 -26.33
CA GLY A 31 -4.31 25.44 -25.74
C GLY A 31 -3.63 24.23 -25.09
N LEU A 32 -4.33 23.56 -24.18
CA LEU A 32 -3.83 22.38 -23.46
C LEU A 32 -3.48 21.23 -24.41
N ARG A 33 -4.24 21.02 -25.50
CA ARG A 33 -3.91 20.01 -26.52
C ARG A 33 -2.58 20.30 -27.23
N ARG A 34 -2.27 21.57 -27.50
CA ARG A 34 -0.98 21.97 -28.11
C ARG A 34 0.17 21.81 -27.11
N ASP A 35 -0.03 22.23 -25.87
CA ASP A 35 1.02 22.26 -24.85
C ASP A 35 1.35 20.89 -24.25
N LEU A 36 0.34 20.01 -24.10
CA LEU A 36 0.48 18.68 -23.50
C LEU A 36 0.68 17.58 -24.54
N GLY A 37 0.47 17.91 -25.82
CA GLY A 37 0.41 16.96 -26.92
C GLY A 37 -0.93 16.25 -27.02
N ALA A 38 -1.30 15.87 -28.25
CA ALA A 38 -2.59 15.27 -28.57
C ALA A 38 -2.89 14.00 -27.76
N ARG A 39 -1.90 13.11 -27.57
CA ARG A 39 -2.06 11.85 -26.84
C ARG A 39 -2.44 12.05 -25.37
N THR A 40 -1.71 12.92 -24.67
CA THR A 40 -1.95 13.22 -23.24
C THR A 40 -3.31 13.88 -23.06
N PHE A 41 -3.64 14.85 -23.93
CA PHE A 41 -4.91 15.56 -23.87
C PHE A 41 -6.10 14.64 -24.16
N ASP A 42 -6.01 13.83 -25.23
CA ASP A 42 -7.09 12.92 -25.63
C ASP A 42 -7.39 11.87 -24.57
N GLY A 43 -6.35 11.37 -23.87
CA GLY A 43 -6.53 10.38 -22.82
C GLY A 43 -7.08 10.95 -21.51
N TRP A 44 -6.73 12.19 -21.15
CA TRP A 44 -6.93 12.69 -19.78
C TRP A 44 -7.87 13.88 -19.62
N LEU A 45 -7.93 14.76 -20.62
CA LEU A 45 -8.63 16.04 -20.51
C LEU A 45 -9.78 16.16 -21.50
N LYS A 46 -9.74 15.42 -22.62
CA LYS A 46 -10.86 15.35 -23.55
C LYS A 46 -12.16 14.81 -22.92
N PRO A 47 -12.14 13.78 -22.05
CA PRO A 47 -13.34 13.25 -21.40
C PRO A 47 -13.88 14.12 -20.26
N ALA A 48 -13.26 15.26 -19.96
CA ALA A 48 -13.69 16.14 -18.88
C ALA A 48 -14.90 16.97 -19.33
N GLU A 49 -15.94 16.97 -18.51
CA GLU A 49 -17.14 17.79 -18.67
C GLU A 49 -17.16 18.93 -17.65
N LEU A 50 -17.84 20.03 -17.97
CA LEU A 50 -18.00 21.15 -17.06
C LEU A 50 -19.15 20.90 -16.10
N GLY A 51 -18.88 21.07 -14.81
CA GLY A 51 -19.86 20.97 -13.73
C GLY A 51 -20.38 22.35 -13.32
N ALA A 52 -20.86 22.44 -12.08
CA ALA A 52 -21.39 23.68 -11.53
C ALA A 52 -20.29 24.75 -11.35
N PHE A 53 -20.66 26.01 -11.55
CA PHE A 53 -19.85 27.16 -11.17
C PHE A 53 -20.48 27.86 -9.98
N ASP A 54 -19.71 28.06 -8.92
CA ASP A 54 -20.12 28.84 -7.75
C ASP A 54 -19.60 30.29 -7.88
N PRO A 55 -20.48 31.28 -8.11
CA PRO A 55 -20.09 32.68 -8.28
C PRO A 55 -19.50 33.32 -7.02
N ASP A 56 -19.87 32.85 -5.82
CA ASP A 56 -19.45 33.45 -4.55
C ASP A 56 -18.01 33.04 -4.21
N SER A 57 -17.68 31.76 -4.42
CA SER A 57 -16.31 31.27 -4.22
C SER A 57 -15.42 31.41 -5.46
N GLY A 58 -16.02 31.55 -6.65
CA GLY A 58 -15.31 31.52 -7.94
C GLY A 58 -14.78 30.13 -8.30
N THR A 59 -15.38 29.07 -7.74
CA THR A 59 -14.95 27.67 -7.97
C THR A 59 -15.72 27.06 -9.14
N LEU A 60 -15.01 26.56 -10.14
CA LEU A 60 -15.59 25.78 -11.25
C LEU A 60 -15.36 24.30 -11.02
N GLU A 61 -16.41 23.49 -11.12
CA GLU A 61 -16.28 22.04 -11.08
C GLU A 61 -15.97 21.48 -12.47
N MET A 62 -15.03 20.53 -12.52
CA MET A 62 -14.75 19.73 -13.70
C MET A 62 -15.04 18.27 -13.38
N VAL A 63 -15.95 17.67 -14.14
CA VAL A 63 -16.45 16.31 -13.91
C VAL A 63 -15.67 15.34 -14.79
N MET A 64 -15.07 14.33 -14.16
CA MET A 64 -14.38 13.22 -14.82
C MET A 64 -15.25 11.97 -14.81
N PRO A 65 -15.13 11.10 -15.82
CA PRO A 65 -15.98 9.91 -15.94
C PRO A 65 -15.66 8.81 -14.91
N SER A 66 -14.52 8.91 -14.19
CA SER A 66 -14.20 8.00 -13.09
C SER A 66 -13.53 8.72 -11.91
N GLN A 67 -13.73 8.20 -10.69
CA GLN A 67 -13.01 8.67 -9.49
C GLN A 67 -11.49 8.59 -9.68
N PHE A 68 -11.06 7.54 -10.35
CA PHE A 68 -9.67 7.33 -10.70
C PHE A 68 -9.13 8.51 -11.56
N MET A 69 -9.81 8.85 -12.66
CA MET A 69 -9.41 9.97 -13.51
C MET A 69 -9.48 11.31 -12.78
N ALA A 70 -10.50 11.52 -11.95
CA ALA A 70 -10.63 12.73 -11.13
C ALA A 70 -9.40 12.96 -10.25
N ASP A 71 -8.97 11.93 -9.52
CA ASP A 71 -7.84 12.01 -8.61
C ASP A 71 -6.51 12.20 -9.37
N TRP A 72 -6.36 11.57 -10.53
CA TRP A 72 -5.15 11.71 -11.35
C TRP A 72 -5.05 13.09 -12.02
N VAL A 73 -6.13 13.58 -12.63
CA VAL A 73 -6.17 14.92 -13.25
C VAL A 73 -5.96 15.99 -12.19
N ARG A 74 -6.58 15.85 -11.00
CA ARG A 74 -6.34 16.75 -9.86
C ARG A 74 -4.87 16.79 -9.47
N SER A 75 -4.21 15.63 -9.40
CA SER A 75 -2.81 15.52 -8.95
C SER A 75 -1.78 16.02 -9.98
N HIS A 76 -2.05 15.84 -11.28
CA HIS A 76 -1.05 16.11 -12.33
C HIS A 76 -1.35 17.38 -13.15
N PHE A 77 -2.61 17.79 -13.24
CA PHE A 77 -3.05 18.93 -14.06
C PHE A 77 -3.79 20.00 -13.27
N GLY A 78 -4.11 19.77 -11.99
CA GLY A 78 -4.90 20.70 -11.16
C GLY A 78 -4.36 22.13 -11.20
N GLU A 79 -3.09 22.34 -10.88
CA GLU A 79 -2.47 23.68 -10.90
C GLU A 79 -2.50 24.32 -12.30
N ARG A 80 -2.28 23.51 -13.33
CA ARG A 80 -2.21 23.97 -14.72
C ARG A 80 -3.59 24.33 -15.27
N LEU A 81 -4.62 23.57 -14.89
CA LEU A 81 -6.02 23.85 -15.17
C LEU A 81 -6.46 25.13 -14.47
N THR A 82 -6.18 25.27 -13.16
CA THR A 82 -6.51 26.50 -12.42
C THR A 82 -5.84 27.72 -13.03
N LEU A 83 -4.58 27.61 -13.46
CA LEU A 83 -3.89 28.72 -14.13
C LEU A 83 -4.52 29.06 -15.49
N ALA A 84 -4.80 28.06 -16.33
CA ALA A 84 -5.40 28.28 -17.65
C ALA A 84 -6.78 28.94 -17.55
N TRP A 85 -7.60 28.51 -16.59
CA TRP A 85 -8.90 29.11 -16.30
C TRP A 85 -8.78 30.55 -15.80
N LYS A 86 -7.89 30.83 -14.85
CA LYS A 86 -7.64 32.21 -14.36
C LYS A 86 -7.22 33.16 -15.47
N THR A 87 -6.38 32.69 -16.41
CA THR A 87 -5.90 33.51 -17.52
C THR A 87 -7.00 33.84 -18.53
N MET A 88 -7.88 32.89 -18.82
CA MET A 88 -8.96 33.08 -19.80
C MET A 88 -10.20 33.77 -19.22
N LEU A 89 -10.56 33.43 -17.98
CA LEU A 89 -11.72 33.95 -17.25
C LEU A 89 -11.32 34.23 -15.80
N PRO A 90 -10.93 35.47 -15.45
CA PRO A 90 -10.51 35.83 -14.10
C PRO A 90 -11.58 35.65 -13.01
N ILE A 91 -12.84 35.47 -13.41
CA ILE A 91 -13.96 35.13 -12.52
C ILE A 91 -13.82 33.71 -11.95
N VAL A 92 -13.13 32.81 -12.64
CA VAL A 92 -12.80 31.46 -12.15
C VAL A 92 -11.49 31.53 -11.36
N ARG A 93 -11.60 31.38 -10.03
CA ARG A 93 -10.49 31.46 -9.08
C ARG A 93 -9.92 30.10 -8.70
N ASP A 94 -10.71 29.04 -8.79
CA ASP A 94 -10.25 27.69 -8.54
C ASP A 94 -11.01 26.67 -9.41
N VAL A 95 -10.38 25.52 -9.65
CA VAL A 95 -10.95 24.43 -10.44
C VAL A 95 -10.95 23.17 -9.59
N ARG A 96 -12.16 22.69 -9.27
CA ARG A 96 -12.35 21.46 -8.50
C ARG A 96 -12.65 20.30 -9.43
N VAL A 97 -11.68 19.39 -9.57
CA VAL A 97 -11.88 18.16 -10.34
C VAL A 97 -12.62 17.14 -9.47
N ILE A 98 -13.79 16.69 -9.91
CA ILE A 98 -14.65 15.70 -9.24
C ILE A 98 -14.96 14.53 -10.17
N ALA A 99 -15.44 13.42 -9.61
CA ALA A 99 -15.95 12.29 -10.39
C ALA A 99 -17.45 12.45 -10.62
N ALA A 100 -17.97 11.94 -11.74
CA ALA A 100 -19.42 11.81 -11.93
C ALA A 100 -20.04 10.99 -10.78
N SER A 101 -21.25 11.33 -10.34
CA SER A 101 -21.93 10.63 -9.23
C SER A 101 -22.16 9.14 -9.49
N ASP A 102 -22.31 8.77 -10.75
CA ASP A 102 -22.47 7.39 -11.25
C ASP A 102 -21.16 6.79 -11.81
N ALA A 103 -20.03 7.47 -11.60
CA ALA A 103 -18.74 6.97 -12.01
C ALA A 103 -18.49 5.57 -11.42
N PRO A 104 -18.08 4.57 -12.24
CA PRO A 104 -17.63 3.31 -11.70
C PRO A 104 -16.49 3.60 -10.73
N ARG A 105 -16.76 3.36 -9.44
CA ARG A 105 -15.71 3.33 -8.42
C ARG A 105 -14.68 2.31 -8.91
N PRO A 106 -13.37 2.51 -8.67
CA PRO A 106 -12.41 1.44 -8.83
C PRO A 106 -12.75 0.36 -7.79
N SER A 107 -13.73 -0.47 -8.12
CA SER A 107 -13.74 -1.85 -7.74
C SER A 107 -12.41 -2.44 -8.19
N PRO A 108 -11.83 -3.39 -7.46
CA PRO A 108 -10.76 -4.21 -8.01
C PRO A 108 -11.31 -4.90 -9.27
N LEU A 109 -11.12 -4.28 -10.44
CA LEU A 109 -11.58 -4.68 -11.77
C LEU A 109 -10.79 -5.92 -12.21
N LEU A 110 -11.34 -7.01 -12.74
CA LEU A 110 -12.67 -7.32 -13.25
C LEU A 110 -13.18 -8.62 -12.60
N ILE A 111 -14.40 -8.60 -12.06
CA ILE A 111 -15.11 -9.81 -11.68
C ILE A 111 -15.62 -10.41 -12.99
N LEU A 112 -15.13 -11.59 -13.35
CA LEU A 112 -15.93 -12.49 -14.17
C LEU A 112 -17.19 -12.77 -13.36
N GLU A 113 -18.34 -12.26 -13.81
CA GLU A 113 -19.61 -12.86 -13.47
C GLU A 113 -19.59 -14.27 -14.09
N GLU A 114 -19.06 -15.24 -13.34
CA GLU A 114 -19.50 -16.62 -13.53
C GLU A 114 -20.97 -16.65 -13.14
N GLU A 115 -21.81 -17.06 -14.09
CA GLU A 115 -23.22 -17.35 -13.83
C GLU A 115 -23.35 -18.15 -12.52
N PRO A 116 -24.24 -17.76 -11.59
CA PRO A 116 -24.35 -18.46 -10.34
C PRO A 116 -24.90 -19.86 -10.60
N ALA A 117 -24.06 -20.88 -10.42
CA ALA A 117 -24.49 -22.24 -10.19
C ALA A 117 -25.53 -22.26 -9.04
N PRO A 118 -26.54 -23.15 -9.09
CA PRO A 118 -27.75 -23.02 -8.28
C PRO A 118 -27.43 -22.89 -6.79
N ALA A 119 -27.93 -21.82 -6.19
CA ALA A 119 -27.72 -21.48 -4.79
C ALA A 119 -28.30 -22.56 -3.87
N GLN A 120 -27.44 -23.39 -3.31
CA GLN A 120 -27.76 -24.10 -2.06
C GLN A 120 -27.95 -23.06 -0.96
N ARG A 121 -29.04 -23.21 -0.19
CA ARG A 121 -29.40 -22.34 0.96
C ARG A 121 -28.19 -22.16 1.89
N ARG A 122 -27.50 -21.02 1.81
CA ARG A 122 -26.39 -20.68 2.71
C ARG A 122 -26.93 -20.11 4.02
N ASP A 123 -26.43 -20.63 5.14
CA ASP A 123 -26.65 -20.10 6.49
C ASP A 123 -26.20 -18.61 6.55
N PRO A 124 -27.06 -17.67 6.99
CA PRO A 124 -26.71 -16.26 7.17
C PRO A 124 -25.49 -16.02 8.08
N ASN A 125 -25.16 -16.99 8.95
CA ASN A 125 -24.03 -16.93 9.89
C ASN A 125 -22.75 -17.60 9.37
N ALA A 126 -22.73 -18.15 8.15
CA ALA A 126 -21.52 -18.75 7.59
C ALA A 126 -20.41 -17.68 7.40
N PRO A 127 -19.14 -17.99 7.73
CA PRO A 127 -18.04 -17.06 7.55
C PRO A 127 -17.93 -16.65 6.08
N LYS A 128 -17.94 -15.33 5.83
CA LYS A 128 -17.82 -14.75 4.49
C LYS A 128 -16.34 -14.72 4.09
N PHE A 129 -15.83 -15.86 3.63
CA PHE A 129 -14.51 -15.91 3.00
C PHE A 129 -14.57 -15.31 1.60
N ASP A 130 -13.67 -14.37 1.32
CA ASP A 130 -13.45 -13.85 -0.02
C ASP A 130 -13.09 -15.00 -0.99
N PRO A 131 -13.88 -15.25 -2.06
CA PRO A 131 -13.65 -16.35 -2.99
C PRO A 131 -12.35 -16.23 -3.78
N ARG A 132 -11.72 -15.05 -3.80
CA ARG A 132 -10.45 -14.79 -4.49
C ARG A 132 -9.23 -15.30 -3.71
N TYR A 133 -9.36 -15.46 -2.40
CA TYR A 133 -8.27 -15.86 -1.52
C TYR A 133 -8.29 -17.37 -1.27
N ARG A 134 -7.75 -18.13 -2.22
CA ARG A 134 -7.65 -19.58 -2.17
C ARG A 134 -6.21 -20.04 -2.28
N PHE A 135 -5.92 -21.29 -1.95
CA PHE A 135 -4.56 -21.80 -2.09
C PHE A 135 -4.11 -21.86 -3.57
N GLU A 136 -5.05 -22.10 -4.48
CA GLU A 136 -4.79 -22.17 -5.92
C GLU A 136 -4.37 -20.81 -6.50
N THR A 137 -4.83 -19.71 -5.90
CA THR A 137 -4.49 -18.34 -6.29
C THR A 137 -3.33 -17.76 -5.49
N PHE A 138 -2.76 -18.52 -4.54
CA PHE A 138 -1.63 -18.09 -3.73
C PHE A 138 -0.31 -18.56 -4.37
N VAL A 139 0.45 -17.64 -4.94
CA VAL A 139 1.74 -17.96 -5.56
C VAL A 139 2.78 -18.25 -4.48
N ILE A 140 3.35 -19.45 -4.53
CA ILE A 140 4.36 -19.92 -3.58
C ILE A 140 5.75 -19.60 -4.11
N GLY A 141 6.62 -19.12 -3.23
CA GLY A 141 8.05 -18.99 -3.43
C GLY A 141 8.78 -19.11 -2.11
N LYS A 142 10.12 -19.07 -2.15
CA LYS A 142 10.96 -19.27 -0.96
C LYS A 142 10.58 -18.38 0.23
N ALA A 143 10.11 -17.16 -0.04
CA ALA A 143 9.73 -16.19 0.99
C ALA A 143 8.46 -16.55 1.78
N ASN A 144 7.59 -17.43 1.27
CA ASN A 144 6.29 -17.75 1.87
C ASN A 144 5.98 -19.26 1.92
N GLU A 145 6.93 -20.11 1.50
CA GLU A 145 6.78 -21.56 1.36
C GLU A 145 6.39 -22.26 2.66
N VAL A 146 7.07 -21.94 3.76
CA VAL A 146 6.80 -22.54 5.08
C VAL A 146 5.38 -22.18 5.54
N ALA A 147 5.00 -20.91 5.47
CA ALA A 147 3.66 -20.45 5.83
C ALA A 147 2.57 -21.09 4.96
N ALA A 148 2.78 -21.17 3.65
CA ALA A 148 1.82 -21.78 2.72
C ALA A 148 1.65 -23.29 2.97
N THR A 149 2.76 -24.00 3.21
CA THR A 149 2.75 -25.44 3.50
C THR A 149 2.09 -25.74 4.84
N ALA A 150 2.42 -24.96 5.87
CA ALA A 150 1.80 -25.06 7.19
C ALA A 150 0.29 -24.78 7.14
N ALA A 151 -0.11 -23.72 6.42
CA ALA A 151 -1.50 -23.37 6.20
C ALA A 151 -2.28 -24.50 5.49
N ARG A 152 -1.72 -25.05 4.41
CA ARG A 152 -2.36 -26.17 3.68
C ARG A 152 -2.48 -27.40 4.57
N THR A 153 -1.41 -27.77 5.27
CA THR A 153 -1.38 -28.91 6.21
C THR A 153 -2.44 -28.75 7.30
N LEU A 154 -2.53 -27.57 7.92
CA LEU A 154 -3.54 -27.31 8.95
C LEU A 154 -4.96 -27.35 8.38
N ALA A 155 -5.18 -26.97 7.12
CA ALA A 155 -6.50 -26.97 6.52
C ALA A 155 -6.98 -28.38 6.11
N THR A 156 -6.11 -29.19 5.51
CA THR A 156 -6.52 -30.43 4.83
C THR A 156 -6.18 -31.71 5.58
N SER A 157 -5.15 -31.72 6.42
CA SER A 157 -4.73 -32.95 7.10
C SER A 157 -5.72 -33.32 8.21
N PRO A 158 -6.08 -34.60 8.40
CA PRO A 158 -6.96 -35.02 9.50
C PRO A 158 -6.28 -34.80 10.87
N ASN A 159 -5.00 -35.14 10.96
CA ASN A 159 -4.17 -34.94 12.15
C ASN A 159 -3.11 -33.88 11.88
N VAL A 160 -3.00 -32.89 12.77
CA VAL A 160 -2.01 -31.81 12.69
C VAL A 160 -1.18 -31.87 13.98
N SER A 161 0.14 -31.95 13.85
CA SER A 161 1.07 -32.07 14.98
C SER A 161 1.33 -30.75 15.72
N PHE A 162 0.81 -29.64 15.19
CA PHE A 162 0.96 -28.30 15.74
C PHE A 162 -0.40 -27.63 15.87
N ASN A 163 -0.60 -26.93 16.99
CA ASN A 163 -1.75 -26.07 17.24
C ASN A 163 -1.39 -25.13 18.41
N PRO A 164 -1.48 -23.80 18.27
CA PRO A 164 -1.98 -23.04 17.12
C PRO A 164 -1.00 -22.98 15.93
N LEU A 165 -1.48 -22.48 14.79
CA LEU A 165 -0.65 -21.94 13.71
C LEU A 165 -0.61 -20.42 13.82
N PHE A 166 0.59 -19.88 13.96
CA PHE A 166 0.82 -18.44 14.02
C PHE A 166 1.55 -17.97 12.76
N ILE A 167 0.88 -17.17 11.92
CA ILE A 167 1.44 -16.65 10.67
C ILE A 167 1.79 -15.17 10.84
N HIS A 168 3.06 -14.81 10.66
CA HIS A 168 3.46 -13.41 10.79
C HIS A 168 4.23 -12.87 9.59
N GLY A 169 4.21 -11.55 9.44
CA GLY A 169 4.94 -10.85 8.39
C GLY A 169 4.38 -9.46 8.19
N GLY A 170 5.15 -8.57 7.57
CA GLY A 170 4.72 -7.19 7.33
C GLY A 170 3.41 -7.05 6.54
N THR A 171 2.93 -5.82 6.44
CA THR A 171 1.70 -5.48 5.71
C THR A 171 1.76 -5.90 4.25
N GLY A 172 0.65 -6.43 3.73
CA GLY A 172 0.52 -6.73 2.30
C GLY A 172 1.38 -7.89 1.80
N ARG A 173 1.70 -8.87 2.66
CA ARG A 173 2.48 -10.08 2.29
C ARG A 173 1.66 -11.35 2.06
N GLY A 174 0.34 -11.30 2.26
CA GLY A 174 -0.54 -12.45 2.01
C GLY A 174 -1.07 -13.18 3.25
N LYS A 175 -0.92 -12.63 4.46
CA LYS A 175 -1.46 -13.21 5.71
C LYS A 175 -2.97 -13.47 5.63
N THR A 176 -3.75 -12.44 5.32
CA THR A 176 -5.21 -12.54 5.15
C THR A 176 -5.59 -13.50 4.01
N HIS A 177 -4.79 -13.56 2.94
CA HIS A 177 -5.02 -14.53 1.85
C HIS A 177 -4.91 -15.96 2.37
N LEU A 178 -3.81 -16.29 3.08
CA LEU A 178 -3.64 -17.61 3.68
C LEU A 178 -4.74 -17.92 4.71
N LEU A 179 -5.14 -16.95 5.53
CA LEU A 179 -6.22 -17.13 6.51
C LEU A 179 -7.53 -17.56 5.84
N HIS A 180 -7.90 -16.89 4.75
CA HIS A 180 -9.10 -17.24 3.97
C HIS A 180 -8.95 -18.58 3.25
N ALA A 181 -7.77 -18.85 2.67
CA ALA A 181 -7.48 -20.10 1.98
C ALA A 181 -7.60 -21.31 2.91
N ILE A 182 -7.14 -21.19 4.16
CA ILE A 182 -7.33 -22.19 5.22
C ILE A 182 -8.83 -22.43 5.45
N GLY A 183 -9.61 -21.36 5.61
CA GLY A 183 -11.06 -21.45 5.83
C GLY A 183 -11.79 -22.19 4.70
N HIS A 184 -11.50 -21.83 3.44
CA HIS A 184 -12.06 -22.50 2.27
C HIS A 184 -11.71 -23.99 2.22
N ALA A 185 -10.42 -24.32 2.36
CA ALA A 185 -9.95 -25.70 2.26
C ALA A 185 -10.43 -26.56 3.44
N PHE A 186 -10.50 -26.00 4.64
CA PHE A 186 -11.00 -26.70 5.82
C PHE A 186 -12.47 -27.05 5.70
N LEU A 187 -13.31 -26.12 5.21
CA LEU A 187 -14.73 -26.39 4.95
C LEU A 187 -14.93 -27.40 3.81
N ALA A 188 -14.07 -27.37 2.80
CA ALA A 188 -14.11 -28.37 1.73
C ALA A 188 -13.74 -29.77 2.22
N ALA A 189 -12.76 -29.88 3.12
CA ALA A 189 -12.34 -31.15 3.71
C ALA A 189 -13.29 -31.66 4.82
N ASN A 190 -13.98 -30.76 5.52
CA ASN A 190 -14.89 -31.07 6.62
C ASN A 190 -16.26 -30.41 6.43
N PRO A 191 -17.10 -30.93 5.50
CA PRO A 191 -18.43 -30.38 5.27
C PRO A 191 -19.28 -30.45 6.55
N GLY A 192 -19.75 -29.30 7.03
CA GLY A 192 -20.58 -29.18 8.24
C GLY A 192 -19.83 -28.73 9.50
N SER A 193 -18.50 -28.60 9.46
CA SER A 193 -17.75 -28.00 10.56
C SER A 193 -18.08 -26.52 10.77
N LYS A 194 -18.04 -26.08 12.02
CA LYS A 194 -18.24 -24.68 12.41
C LYS A 194 -16.93 -23.92 12.28
N VAL A 195 -16.89 -22.93 11.39
CA VAL A 195 -15.71 -22.09 11.18
C VAL A 195 -16.05 -20.65 11.58
N VAL A 196 -15.19 -20.04 12.39
CA VAL A 196 -15.33 -18.63 12.78
C VAL A 196 -14.08 -17.87 12.34
N SER A 197 -14.29 -16.76 11.64
CA SER A 197 -13.21 -15.87 11.18
C SER A 197 -13.51 -14.43 11.53
N MET A 198 -12.53 -13.75 12.12
CA MET A 198 -12.63 -12.33 12.48
C MET A 198 -11.26 -11.69 12.66
N SER A 199 -11.18 -10.36 12.57
CA SER A 199 -10.00 -9.63 13.04
C SER A 199 -10.01 -9.53 14.57
N ALA A 200 -8.84 -9.32 15.16
CA ALA A 200 -8.71 -9.09 16.60
C ALA A 200 -9.39 -7.78 17.03
N GLU A 201 -9.44 -6.78 16.16
CA GLU A 201 -10.24 -5.57 16.36
C GLU A 201 -11.74 -5.89 16.44
N LYS A 202 -12.26 -6.72 15.52
CA LYS A 202 -13.66 -7.15 15.55
C LYS A 202 -13.96 -7.96 16.80
N PHE A 203 -13.04 -8.84 17.23
CA PHE A 203 -13.15 -9.55 18.50
C PHE A 203 -13.30 -8.58 19.67
N MET A 204 -12.45 -7.55 19.75
CA MET A 204 -12.51 -6.52 20.78
C MET A 204 -13.87 -5.78 20.78
N VAL A 205 -14.31 -5.31 19.60
CA VAL A 205 -15.58 -4.56 19.47
C VAL A 205 -16.77 -5.43 19.88
N GLU A 206 -16.82 -6.68 19.40
CA GLU A 206 -17.90 -7.61 19.74
C GLU A 206 -17.89 -8.00 21.22
N PHE A 207 -16.71 -8.16 21.83
CA PHE A 207 -16.58 -8.44 23.26
C PHE A 207 -17.06 -7.25 24.11
N ILE A 208 -16.67 -6.03 23.77
CA ILE A 208 -17.14 -4.81 24.47
C ILE A 208 -18.65 -4.66 24.34
N ARG A 209 -19.22 -4.94 23.16
CA ARG A 209 -20.66 -4.93 22.95
C ARG A 209 -21.36 -5.97 23.84
N ALA A 210 -20.86 -7.20 23.86
CA ALA A 210 -21.40 -8.27 24.69
C ALA A 210 -21.35 -7.94 26.20
N LEU A 211 -20.31 -7.23 26.66
CA LEU A 211 -20.24 -6.72 28.03
C LEU A 211 -21.33 -5.68 28.32
N LYS A 212 -21.56 -4.74 27.39
CA LYS A 212 -22.60 -3.71 27.53
C LYS A 212 -24.02 -4.29 27.51
N GLU A 213 -24.23 -5.33 26.72
CA GLU A 213 -25.53 -5.99 26.54
C GLU A 213 -25.77 -7.14 27.53
N ASN A 214 -24.82 -7.42 28.43
CA ASN A 214 -24.82 -8.58 29.33
C ASN A 214 -24.92 -9.95 28.61
N ASP A 215 -24.52 -10.03 27.33
CA ASP A 215 -24.52 -11.26 26.52
C ASP A 215 -23.11 -11.85 26.35
N THR A 216 -22.32 -11.85 27.43
CA THR A 216 -20.97 -12.44 27.38
C THR A 216 -21.01 -13.96 27.14
N ILE A 217 -22.08 -14.62 27.57
CA ILE A 217 -22.26 -16.07 27.41
C ILE A 217 -22.50 -16.41 25.93
N GLY A 218 -23.36 -15.68 25.22
CA GLY A 218 -23.58 -15.86 23.79
C GLY A 218 -22.32 -15.64 22.97
N PHE A 219 -21.58 -14.56 23.28
CA PHE A 219 -20.28 -14.29 22.66
C PHE A 219 -19.29 -15.46 22.82
N LYS A 220 -19.12 -15.94 24.06
CA LYS A 220 -18.22 -17.06 24.39
C LYS A 220 -18.64 -18.34 23.69
N SER A 221 -19.92 -18.70 23.79
CA SER A 221 -20.48 -19.92 23.20
C SER A 221 -20.24 -19.97 21.69
N ARG A 222 -20.49 -18.87 20.99
CA ARG A 222 -20.27 -18.80 19.53
C ARG A 222 -18.82 -19.07 19.16
N LEU A 223 -17.86 -18.36 19.77
CA LEU A 223 -16.43 -18.52 19.46
C LEU A 223 -15.89 -19.88 19.87
N ARG A 224 -16.20 -20.31 21.10
CA ARG A 224 -15.74 -21.58 21.67
C ARG A 224 -16.44 -22.80 21.09
N SER A 225 -17.46 -22.63 20.24
CA SER A 225 -18.11 -23.71 19.48
C SER A 225 -17.47 -23.98 18.11
N ALA A 226 -16.49 -23.17 17.70
CA ALA A 226 -15.84 -23.33 16.41
C ALA A 226 -14.91 -24.55 16.39
N ASP A 227 -14.93 -25.32 15.29
CA ASP A 227 -13.96 -26.37 14.96
C ASP A 227 -12.67 -25.79 14.38
N LEU A 228 -12.78 -24.61 13.77
CA LEU A 228 -11.67 -23.78 13.30
C LEU A 228 -11.93 -22.31 13.68
N LEU A 229 -11.03 -21.74 14.47
CA LEU A 229 -11.02 -20.32 14.81
C LEU A 229 -9.87 -19.60 14.09
N LEU A 230 -10.21 -18.60 13.29
CA LEU A 230 -9.30 -17.78 12.50
C LEU A 230 -9.31 -16.34 13.02
N ILE A 231 -8.16 -15.87 13.51
CA ILE A 231 -8.00 -14.52 14.08
C ILE A 231 -6.96 -13.74 13.26
N ASP A 232 -7.40 -12.68 12.57
CA ASP A 232 -6.52 -11.81 11.78
C ASP A 232 -5.99 -10.65 12.66
N ASP A 233 -4.72 -10.29 12.46
CA ASP A 233 -4.05 -9.13 13.03
C ASP A 233 -4.15 -9.00 14.57
N VAL A 234 -3.60 -9.97 15.30
CA VAL A 234 -3.62 -10.02 16.78
C VAL A 234 -2.99 -8.80 17.45
N GLN A 235 -2.14 -8.04 16.76
CA GLN A 235 -1.53 -6.81 17.30
C GLN A 235 -2.57 -5.75 17.72
N PHE A 236 -3.81 -5.80 17.21
CA PHE A 236 -4.84 -4.81 17.55
C PHE A 236 -5.40 -4.93 18.98
N ILE A 237 -5.14 -6.03 19.70
CA ILE A 237 -5.52 -6.17 21.11
C ILE A 237 -4.42 -5.73 22.09
N ALA A 238 -3.29 -5.22 21.59
CA ALA A 238 -2.20 -4.70 22.43
C ALA A 238 -2.68 -3.60 23.38
N GLY A 239 -2.29 -3.69 24.65
CA GLY A 239 -2.70 -2.78 25.73
C GLY A 239 -4.20 -2.82 26.10
N LYS A 240 -4.94 -3.85 25.68
CA LYS A 240 -6.37 -4.05 26.01
C LYS A 240 -6.54 -5.22 26.97
N ASP A 241 -6.20 -5.01 28.24
CA ASP A 241 -6.08 -6.09 29.24
C ASP A 241 -7.30 -7.01 29.34
N SER A 242 -8.51 -6.45 29.45
CA SER A 242 -9.75 -7.25 29.54
C SER A 242 -10.02 -8.07 28.27
N THR A 243 -9.69 -7.52 27.10
CA THR A 243 -9.86 -8.21 25.82
C THR A 243 -8.81 -9.30 25.64
N GLN A 244 -7.57 -9.04 26.05
CA GLN A 244 -6.48 -10.02 26.05
C GLN A 244 -6.79 -11.19 26.99
N GLU A 245 -7.38 -10.92 28.15
CA GLU A 245 -7.83 -11.97 29.06
C GLU A 245 -8.88 -12.88 28.44
N GLU A 246 -9.94 -12.32 27.86
CA GLU A 246 -10.96 -13.13 27.20
C GLU A 246 -10.39 -13.89 25.99
N PHE A 247 -9.50 -13.25 25.23
CA PHE A 247 -8.79 -13.89 24.12
C PHE A 247 -7.97 -15.08 24.60
N PHE A 248 -7.19 -14.93 25.68
CA PHE A 248 -6.41 -16.00 26.28
C PHE A 248 -7.27 -17.19 26.69
N HIS A 249 -8.41 -16.94 27.35
CA HIS A 249 -9.34 -18.01 27.72
C HIS A 249 -9.96 -18.70 26.50
N THR A 250 -10.35 -17.93 25.48
CA THR A 250 -10.91 -18.48 24.23
C THR A 250 -9.90 -19.36 23.50
N MET A 251 -8.64 -18.92 23.37
CA MET A 251 -7.60 -19.73 22.75
C MET A 251 -7.37 -21.05 23.49
N ASN A 252 -7.26 -21.01 24.83
CA ASN A 252 -7.03 -22.21 25.61
C ASN A 252 -8.18 -23.21 25.47
N GLU A 253 -9.42 -22.75 25.44
CA GLU A 253 -10.58 -23.61 25.23
C GLU A 253 -10.52 -24.33 23.87
N ILE A 254 -10.23 -23.57 22.79
CA ILE A 254 -10.11 -24.12 21.44
C ILE A 254 -8.97 -25.15 21.36
N ILE A 255 -7.79 -24.82 21.90
CA ILE A 255 -6.62 -25.70 21.88
C ILE A 255 -6.88 -26.97 22.70
N ASN A 256 -7.41 -26.84 23.92
CA ASN A 256 -7.67 -27.97 24.81
C ASN A 256 -8.76 -28.89 24.26
N ALA A 257 -9.73 -28.35 23.51
CA ALA A 257 -10.75 -29.12 22.81
C ALA A 257 -10.23 -29.84 21.55
N GLY A 258 -8.93 -29.71 21.22
CA GLY A 258 -8.33 -30.31 20.02
C GLY A 258 -8.76 -29.64 18.71
N ARG A 259 -9.35 -28.44 18.78
CA ARG A 259 -9.88 -27.70 17.63
C ARG A 259 -8.83 -26.75 17.08
N ARG A 260 -8.95 -26.38 15.81
CA ARG A 260 -7.88 -25.67 15.09
C ARG A 260 -7.92 -24.18 15.38
N LEU A 261 -6.75 -23.61 15.69
CA LEU A 261 -6.59 -22.19 15.91
C LEU A 261 -5.51 -21.64 14.95
N VAL A 262 -5.87 -20.62 14.18
CA VAL A 262 -4.94 -19.87 13.34
C VAL A 262 -4.99 -18.41 13.71
N ILE A 263 -3.81 -17.83 13.89
CA ILE A 263 -3.64 -16.44 14.28
C ILE A 263 -2.65 -15.79 13.33
N THR A 264 -2.93 -14.56 12.90
CA THR A 264 -1.98 -13.76 12.14
C THR A 264 -1.50 -12.54 12.91
N SER A 265 -0.33 -12.03 12.51
CA SER A 265 0.28 -10.84 13.11
C SER A 265 1.17 -10.10 12.11
N ASP A 266 1.39 -8.80 12.31
CA ASP A 266 2.40 -8.06 11.56
C ASP A 266 3.84 -8.41 11.97
N ARG A 267 4.02 -8.99 13.16
CA ARG A 267 5.31 -9.32 13.79
C ARG A 267 5.32 -10.69 14.47
N ALA A 268 6.52 -11.21 14.75
CA ALA A 268 6.69 -12.45 15.49
C ALA A 268 6.17 -12.30 16.95
N PRO A 269 5.85 -13.40 17.66
CA PRO A 269 5.32 -13.31 19.02
C PRO A 269 6.21 -12.55 20.00
N HIS A 270 7.53 -12.68 19.89
CA HIS A 270 8.48 -12.00 20.78
C HIS A 270 8.61 -10.48 20.52
N ASP A 271 8.14 -10.00 19.37
CA ASP A 271 8.17 -8.60 18.95
C ASP A 271 6.81 -7.88 19.12
N LEU A 272 5.84 -8.57 19.74
CA LEU A 272 4.50 -8.04 20.00
C LEU A 272 4.45 -7.26 21.32
N ASP A 273 4.81 -5.98 21.24
CA ASP A 273 4.73 -5.06 22.37
C ASP A 273 3.29 -4.90 22.89
N GLY A 274 3.12 -4.93 24.21
CA GLY A 274 1.82 -4.71 24.85
C GLY A 274 0.87 -5.91 24.84
N ILE A 275 1.33 -7.09 24.41
CA ILE A 275 0.60 -8.36 24.55
C ILE A 275 1.09 -9.11 25.80
N ALA A 276 0.17 -9.67 26.58
CA ALA A 276 0.49 -10.36 27.82
C ALA A 276 1.44 -11.56 27.57
N PRO A 277 2.49 -11.75 28.39
CA PRO A 277 3.46 -12.84 28.20
C PRO A 277 2.86 -14.24 28.12
N ARG A 278 1.75 -14.47 28.84
CA ARG A 278 0.99 -15.73 28.81
C ARG A 278 0.37 -16.04 27.45
N ILE A 279 -0.04 -15.02 26.70
CA ILE A 279 -0.52 -15.16 25.32
C ILE A 279 0.65 -15.50 24.42
N LEU A 280 1.73 -14.72 24.49
CA LEU A 280 2.93 -14.92 23.66
C LEU A 280 3.52 -16.32 23.82
N SER A 281 3.59 -16.83 25.05
CA SER A 281 4.05 -18.19 25.34
C SER A 281 3.18 -19.26 24.66
N ARG A 282 1.85 -19.08 24.63
CA ARG A 282 0.93 -20.01 23.96
C ARG A 282 1.03 -19.94 22.45
N LEU A 283 1.23 -18.76 21.88
CA LEU A 283 1.44 -18.58 20.44
C LEU A 283 2.73 -19.25 19.98
N SER A 284 3.80 -19.12 20.77
CA SER A 284 5.12 -19.70 20.48
C SER A 284 5.21 -21.23 20.67
N TRP A 285 4.27 -21.83 21.41
CA TRP A 285 4.24 -23.29 21.59
C TRP A 285 3.74 -24.04 20.35
N GLY A 286 2.94 -23.37 19.52
CA GLY A 286 2.47 -23.89 18.24
C GLY A 286 3.53 -23.80 17.13
N LEU A 287 3.08 -23.81 15.88
CA LEU A 287 3.95 -23.54 14.73
C LEU A 287 3.94 -22.04 14.42
N VAL A 288 5.11 -21.42 14.49
CA VAL A 288 5.33 -20.03 14.07
C VAL A 288 5.89 -20.05 12.65
N ALA A 289 5.14 -19.50 11.71
CA ALA A 289 5.53 -19.43 10.30
C ALA A 289 5.60 -17.97 9.83
N ASP A 290 6.71 -17.62 9.19
CA ASP A 290 6.97 -16.29 8.69
C ASP A 290 6.63 -16.16 7.20
N ILE A 291 6.17 -14.95 6.84
CA ILE A 291 6.06 -14.50 5.45
C ILE A 291 7.05 -13.35 5.25
N ASN A 292 8.10 -13.65 4.51
CA ASN A 292 9.18 -12.72 4.21
C ASN A 292 8.82 -11.78 3.06
N VAL A 293 9.68 -10.78 2.84
CA VAL A 293 9.58 -9.91 1.68
C VAL A 293 9.72 -10.79 0.43
N ALA A 294 8.77 -10.66 -0.51
CA ALA A 294 8.85 -11.38 -1.77
C ALA A 294 10.13 -10.98 -2.51
N ASP A 295 10.87 -11.94 -3.04
CA ASP A 295 12.01 -11.70 -3.91
C ASP A 295 11.54 -11.35 -5.34
N TYR A 296 12.49 -11.10 -6.23
CA TYR A 296 12.19 -10.79 -7.62
C TYR A 296 11.36 -11.90 -8.28
N GLU A 297 11.78 -13.16 -8.13
CA GLU A 297 11.13 -14.32 -8.73
C GLU A 297 9.67 -14.46 -8.25
N LEU A 298 9.43 -14.34 -6.95
CA LEU A 298 8.07 -14.41 -6.41
C LEU A 298 7.22 -13.24 -6.91
N ARG A 299 7.74 -12.01 -6.95
CA ARG A 299 6.99 -10.86 -7.49
C ARG A 299 6.68 -11.04 -8.98
N PHE A 300 7.65 -11.52 -9.76
CA PHE A 300 7.47 -11.81 -11.19
C PHE A 300 6.35 -12.84 -11.41
N ASN A 301 6.40 -13.96 -10.68
CA ASN A 301 5.38 -15.01 -10.77
C ASN A 301 4.00 -14.53 -10.29
N ILE A 302 3.94 -13.68 -9.26
CA ILE A 302 2.69 -13.04 -8.83
C ILE A 302 2.12 -12.17 -9.96
N ILE A 303 2.93 -11.34 -10.61
CA ILE A 303 2.44 -10.49 -11.71
C ILE A 303 1.90 -11.36 -12.85
N GLN A 304 2.62 -12.41 -13.25
CA GLN A 304 2.15 -13.31 -14.30
C GLN A 304 0.85 -14.01 -13.93
N ALA A 305 0.74 -14.53 -12.70
CA ALA A 305 -0.49 -15.18 -12.23
C ALA A 305 -1.68 -14.21 -12.15
N LYS A 306 -1.43 -12.91 -11.92
CA LYS A 306 -2.49 -11.89 -11.96
C LYS A 306 -2.86 -11.51 -13.38
N LEU A 307 -1.91 -11.43 -14.30
CA LEU A 307 -2.18 -11.12 -15.71
C LEU A 307 -2.95 -12.23 -16.41
N SER A 308 -2.69 -13.51 -16.07
CA SER A 308 -3.40 -14.64 -16.69
C SER A 308 -4.91 -14.65 -16.41
N VAL A 309 -5.34 -14.01 -15.32
CA VAL A 309 -6.76 -13.89 -14.94
C VAL A 309 -7.37 -12.54 -15.30
N LEU A 310 -6.61 -11.62 -15.91
CA LEU A 310 -7.07 -10.29 -16.31
C LEU A 310 -7.33 -10.23 -17.83
N PRO A 311 -8.58 -10.43 -18.28
CA PRO A 311 -8.91 -10.33 -19.69
C PRO A 311 -8.68 -8.90 -20.21
N GLY A 312 -8.02 -8.79 -21.36
CA GLY A 312 -7.77 -7.51 -22.04
C GLY A 312 -6.53 -6.73 -21.59
N VAL A 313 -5.81 -7.18 -20.56
CA VAL A 313 -4.57 -6.56 -20.09
C VAL A 313 -3.38 -7.44 -20.47
N GLN A 314 -2.70 -7.08 -21.57
CA GLN A 314 -1.49 -7.76 -22.01
C GLN A 314 -0.27 -6.89 -21.67
N MET A 315 0.72 -7.48 -21.00
CA MET A 315 1.99 -6.81 -20.69
C MET A 315 3.14 -7.61 -21.29
N THR A 316 4.08 -6.91 -21.92
CA THR A 316 5.30 -7.55 -22.42
C THR A 316 6.23 -7.91 -21.26
N ARG A 317 7.10 -8.90 -21.46
CA ARG A 317 8.08 -9.31 -20.43
C ARG A 317 8.91 -8.15 -19.87
N PRO A 318 9.42 -7.20 -20.68
CA PRO A 318 10.13 -6.03 -20.16
C PRO A 318 9.31 -5.20 -19.16
N VAL A 319 8.00 -5.06 -19.37
CA VAL A 319 7.11 -4.34 -18.44
C VAL A 319 6.95 -5.12 -17.14
N VAL A 320 6.76 -6.44 -17.22
CA VAL A 320 6.67 -7.31 -16.03
C VAL A 320 7.98 -7.28 -15.24
N ASP A 321 9.13 -7.39 -15.91
CA ASP A 321 10.45 -7.31 -15.29
C ASP A 321 10.66 -5.94 -14.62
N PHE A 322 10.24 -4.86 -15.28
CA PHE A 322 10.30 -3.51 -14.73
C PHE A 322 9.51 -3.40 -13.42
N LEU A 323 8.26 -3.88 -13.42
CA LEU A 323 7.40 -3.86 -12.23
C LEU A 323 7.96 -4.71 -11.10
N ALA A 324 8.39 -5.94 -11.40
CA ALA A 324 8.99 -6.85 -10.42
C ALA A 324 10.26 -6.26 -9.79
N ARG A 325 11.02 -5.41 -10.50
CA ARG A 325 12.22 -4.74 -9.97
C ARG A 325 11.90 -3.46 -9.20
N ARG A 326 10.90 -2.69 -9.63
CA ARG A 326 10.65 -1.33 -9.11
C ARG A 326 9.61 -1.26 -8.01
N VAL A 327 8.65 -2.19 -7.94
CA VAL A 327 7.59 -2.20 -6.92
C VAL A 327 7.91 -3.28 -5.89
N THR A 328 8.67 -2.92 -4.86
CA THR A 328 9.27 -3.87 -3.91
C THR A 328 8.73 -3.78 -2.48
N SER A 329 7.91 -2.78 -2.17
CA SER A 329 7.39 -2.54 -0.81
C SER A 329 6.51 -3.67 -0.28
N SER A 330 5.51 -4.11 -1.05
CA SER A 330 4.55 -5.15 -0.67
C SER A 330 3.81 -5.71 -1.88
N ILE A 331 3.28 -6.93 -1.74
CA ILE A 331 2.44 -7.55 -2.77
C ILE A 331 1.15 -6.74 -2.98
N ARG A 332 0.59 -6.17 -1.90
CA ARG A 332 -0.59 -5.29 -1.99
C ARG A 332 -0.36 -4.08 -2.88
N GLU A 333 0.81 -3.43 -2.76
CA GLU A 333 1.15 -2.28 -3.61
C GLU A 333 1.42 -2.71 -5.06
N LEU A 334 2.02 -3.89 -5.26
CA LEU A 334 2.21 -4.48 -6.58
C LEU A 334 0.86 -4.77 -7.27
N GLU A 335 -0.08 -5.40 -6.56
CA GLU A 335 -1.44 -5.62 -7.07
C GLU A 335 -2.17 -4.30 -7.35
N GLY A 336 -2.02 -3.31 -6.46
CA GLY A 336 -2.55 -1.97 -6.67
C GLY A 336 -1.97 -1.28 -7.92
N ALA A 337 -0.68 -1.48 -8.20
CA ALA A 337 -0.02 -0.99 -9.41
C ALA A 337 -0.56 -1.67 -10.66
N LEU A 338 -0.71 -3.00 -10.66
CA LEU A 338 -1.29 -3.75 -11.78
C LEU A 338 -2.73 -3.32 -12.08
N ASN A 339 -3.57 -3.19 -11.04
CA ASN A 339 -4.94 -2.72 -11.19
C ASN A 339 -4.99 -1.32 -11.80
N ARG A 340 -4.08 -0.44 -11.38
CA ARG A 340 -3.97 0.91 -11.93
C ARG A 340 -3.59 0.87 -13.41
N ILE A 341 -2.54 0.14 -13.77
CA ILE A 341 -2.10 0.02 -15.16
C ILE A 341 -3.22 -0.55 -16.04
N GLY A 342 -3.89 -1.61 -15.60
CA GLY A 342 -4.98 -2.25 -16.34
C GLY A 342 -6.16 -1.30 -16.55
N ALA A 343 -6.61 -0.61 -15.49
CA ALA A 343 -7.68 0.37 -15.59
C ALA A 343 -7.35 1.48 -16.61
N TYR A 344 -6.12 2.02 -16.57
CA TYR A 344 -5.71 3.07 -17.50
C TYR A 344 -5.63 2.62 -18.94
N ALA A 345 -5.10 1.41 -19.18
CA ALA A 345 -4.94 0.88 -20.52
C ALA A 345 -6.31 0.73 -21.19
N VAL A 346 -7.29 0.21 -20.44
CA VAL A 346 -8.68 0.08 -20.90
C VAL A 346 -9.31 1.45 -21.17
N MET A 347 -9.13 2.42 -20.26
CA MET A 347 -9.75 3.75 -20.40
C MET A 347 -9.16 4.59 -21.53
N THR A 348 -7.85 4.48 -21.77
CA THR A 348 -7.15 5.31 -22.76
C THR A 348 -6.93 4.61 -24.10
N GLY A 349 -7.15 3.30 -24.16
CA GLY A 349 -6.85 2.47 -25.33
C GLY A 349 -5.36 2.44 -25.69
N ARG A 350 -4.47 2.86 -24.78
CA ARG A 350 -3.02 2.88 -24.99
C ARG A 350 -2.44 1.50 -24.75
N GLU A 351 -1.43 1.14 -25.54
CA GLU A 351 -0.62 -0.04 -25.28
C GLU A 351 0.18 0.12 -23.99
N ILE A 352 0.37 -0.99 -23.28
CA ILE A 352 1.11 -1.03 -22.02
C ILE A 352 2.60 -1.26 -22.34
N ASP A 353 3.36 -0.17 -22.41
CA ASP A 353 4.81 -0.15 -22.51
C ASP A 353 5.46 0.42 -21.24
N VAL A 354 6.80 0.39 -21.15
CA VAL A 354 7.54 0.91 -19.98
C VAL A 354 7.29 2.41 -19.76
N PRO A 355 7.36 3.28 -20.80
CA PRO A 355 7.03 4.70 -20.65
C PRO A 355 5.61 4.96 -20.09
N PHE A 356 4.61 4.20 -20.56
CA PHE A 356 3.25 4.28 -20.02
C PHE A 356 3.22 3.90 -18.54
N VAL A 357 3.86 2.80 -18.15
CA VAL A 357 3.91 2.37 -16.74
C VAL A 357 4.59 3.42 -15.86
N GLU A 358 5.68 4.04 -16.32
CA GLU A 358 6.37 5.11 -15.61
C GLU A 358 5.48 6.35 -15.40
N GLU A 359 4.71 6.74 -16.42
CA GLU A 359 3.73 7.83 -16.36
C GLU A 359 2.63 7.51 -15.34
N VAL A 360 2.03 6.32 -15.43
CA VAL A 360 0.88 5.91 -14.60
C VAL A 360 1.27 5.70 -13.13
N LEU A 361 2.46 5.15 -12.90
CA LEU A 361 2.96 4.81 -11.58
C LEU A 361 3.93 5.82 -10.99
N ALA A 362 4.09 7.02 -11.58
CA ALA A 362 5.09 8.01 -11.16
C ALA A 362 5.15 8.21 -9.63
N ASN A 363 4.00 8.33 -8.96
CA ASN A 363 3.93 8.49 -7.50
C ASN A 363 4.29 7.20 -6.72
N VAL A 364 3.86 6.03 -7.20
CA VAL A 364 4.15 4.72 -6.60
C VAL A 364 5.65 4.41 -6.74
N LEU A 365 6.23 4.68 -7.91
CA LEU A 365 7.64 4.51 -8.19
C LEU A 365 8.50 5.48 -7.37
N ARG A 366 8.07 6.74 -7.21
CA ARG A 366 8.74 7.70 -6.30
C ARG A 366 8.70 7.27 -4.84
N ALA A 367 7.60 6.66 -4.39
CA ALA A 367 7.48 6.13 -3.02
C ALA A 367 8.35 4.88 -2.80
N ASN A 368 8.52 4.05 -3.83
CA ASN A 368 9.36 2.85 -3.82
C ASN A 368 10.83 3.09 -4.17
N GLN A 369 11.22 4.29 -4.60
CA GLN A 369 12.63 4.62 -4.77
C GLN A 369 13.33 4.39 -3.44
N ARG A 370 14.23 3.40 -3.40
CA ARG A 370 15.03 3.04 -2.23
C ARG A 370 15.69 4.32 -1.71
N ARG A 371 15.21 4.82 -0.57
CA ARG A 371 15.82 5.98 0.07
C ARG A 371 17.11 5.52 0.72
N ILE A 372 18.23 5.81 0.04
CA ILE A 372 19.56 5.58 0.59
C ILE A 372 19.63 6.31 1.94
N SER A 373 19.92 5.57 3.00
CA SER A 373 20.07 6.15 4.33
C SER A 373 21.50 6.61 4.58
N ILE A 374 21.69 7.62 5.43
CA ILE A 374 23.03 8.05 5.86
C ILE A 374 23.79 6.89 6.52
N ASP A 375 23.07 5.99 7.19
CA ASP A 375 23.67 4.83 7.86
C ASP A 375 24.22 3.79 6.87
N GLU A 376 23.49 3.50 5.79
CA GLU A 376 23.98 2.66 4.69
C GLU A 376 25.20 3.30 4.01
N ILE A 377 25.17 4.61 3.76
CA ILE A 377 26.31 5.35 3.20
C ILE A 377 27.53 5.23 4.11
N GLN A 378 27.36 5.43 5.42
CA GLN A 378 28.45 5.29 6.39
C GLN A 378 29.03 3.88 6.38
N THR A 379 28.17 2.85 6.30
CA THR A 379 28.60 1.44 6.27
C THR A 379 29.41 1.15 5.00
N GLN A 380 28.86 1.46 3.82
CA GLN A 380 29.50 1.20 2.52
C GLN A 380 30.83 1.95 2.37
N VAL A 381 30.87 3.23 2.75
CA VAL A 381 32.12 4.01 2.68
C VAL A 381 33.14 3.49 3.68
N ALA A 382 32.72 3.03 4.87
CA ALA A 382 33.62 2.44 5.85
C ALA A 382 34.24 1.13 5.33
N GLU A 383 33.43 0.27 4.71
CA GLU A 383 33.89 -0.99 4.10
C GLU A 383 34.86 -0.74 2.95
N HIS A 384 34.55 0.17 2.02
CA HIS A 384 35.40 0.51 0.88
C HIS A 384 36.79 0.99 1.31
N TYR A 385 36.83 1.93 2.26
CA TYR A 385 38.10 2.47 2.78
C TYR A 385 38.72 1.63 3.90
N ARG A 386 38.14 0.47 4.22
CA ARG A 386 38.62 -0.47 5.27
C ARG A 386 38.79 0.18 6.64
N ILE A 387 37.89 1.08 7.01
CA ILE A 387 37.82 1.69 8.34
C ILE A 387 36.62 1.13 9.12
N ARG A 388 36.66 1.20 10.45
CA ARG A 388 35.50 0.83 11.27
C ARG A 388 34.41 1.89 11.12
N LYS A 389 33.14 1.50 11.00
CA LYS A 389 32.00 2.44 10.94
C LYS A 389 31.98 3.46 12.09
N ALA A 390 32.40 3.07 13.30
CA ALA A 390 32.53 3.97 14.46
C ALA A 390 33.47 5.16 14.22
N GLU A 391 34.41 5.05 13.28
CA GLU A 391 35.29 6.16 12.89
C GLU A 391 34.54 7.26 12.12
N MET A 392 33.35 6.99 11.57
CA MET A 392 32.52 8.02 10.92
C MET A 392 32.03 9.08 11.92
N THR A 393 31.87 8.73 13.19
CA THR A 393 31.44 9.64 14.26
C THR A 393 32.58 10.09 15.17
N SER A 394 33.77 9.46 15.09
CA SER A 394 34.92 9.77 15.95
C SER A 394 35.47 11.19 15.78
N ALA A 395 36.15 11.72 16.79
CA ALA A 395 36.84 13.02 16.72
C ALA A 395 38.17 12.98 15.94
N ARG A 396 38.62 11.79 15.51
CA ARG A 396 39.92 11.60 14.84
C ARG A 396 40.01 12.39 13.55
N ARG A 397 41.11 13.13 13.38
CA ARG A 397 41.39 14.02 12.23
C ARG A 397 42.45 13.50 11.26
N ALA A 398 43.02 12.32 11.52
CA ALA A 398 43.97 11.68 10.61
C ALA A 398 43.37 11.55 9.20
N ARG A 399 44.17 11.82 8.15
CA ARG A 399 43.68 11.87 6.76
C ARG A 399 42.98 10.59 6.34
N GLU A 400 43.50 9.43 6.74
CA GLU A 400 42.96 8.10 6.48
C GLU A 400 41.54 7.87 7.03
N VAL A 401 41.11 8.66 8.03
CA VAL A 401 39.74 8.61 8.58
C VAL A 401 38.92 9.81 8.12
N ALA A 402 39.54 11.00 8.09
CA ALA A 402 38.86 12.23 7.71
C ALA A 402 38.41 12.22 6.25
N ARG A 403 39.20 11.63 5.34
CA ARG A 403 38.86 11.51 3.91
C ARG A 403 37.62 10.64 3.67
N PRO A 404 37.56 9.37 4.12
CA PRO A 404 36.35 8.56 4.01
C PRO A 404 35.13 9.23 4.63
N ARG A 405 35.29 9.90 5.78
CA ARG A 405 34.18 10.62 6.43
C ARG A 405 33.67 11.79 5.57
N GLN A 406 34.57 12.55 4.93
CA GLN A 406 34.19 13.61 4.00
C GLN A 406 33.47 13.06 2.76
N VAL A 407 33.93 11.93 2.23
CA VAL A 407 33.25 11.21 1.13
C VAL A 407 31.84 10.78 1.54
N ALA A 408 31.68 10.21 2.73
CA ALA A 408 30.37 9.81 3.25
C ALA A 408 29.43 11.01 3.45
N MET A 409 29.94 12.17 3.93
CA MET A 409 29.15 13.41 4.02
C MET A 409 28.74 13.94 2.65
N TYR A 410 29.65 13.89 1.67
CA TYR A 410 29.38 14.27 0.29
C TYR A 410 28.27 13.40 -0.32
N LEU A 411 28.42 12.07 -0.25
CA LEU A 411 27.42 11.12 -0.73
C LEU A 411 26.08 11.28 0.01
N SER A 412 26.10 11.54 1.32
CA SER A 412 24.89 11.81 2.10
C SER A 412 24.14 13.05 1.59
N LYS A 413 24.86 14.08 1.12
CA LYS A 413 24.25 15.28 0.56
C LYS A 413 23.69 15.05 -0.84
N GLN A 414 24.32 14.18 -1.63
CA GLN A 414 23.90 13.89 -3.01
C GLN A 414 22.74 12.88 -3.08
N LEU A 415 22.80 11.85 -2.25
CA LEU A 415 21.95 10.66 -2.37
C LEU A 415 20.78 10.64 -1.37
N THR A 416 20.67 11.65 -0.50
CA THR A 416 19.61 11.71 0.51
C THR A 416 18.95 13.09 0.57
N PRO A 417 17.66 13.19 0.93
CA PRO A 417 16.97 14.48 1.08
C PRO A 417 17.28 15.18 2.41
N LYS A 418 18.31 14.74 3.16
CA LYS A 418 18.60 15.26 4.50
C LYS A 418 19.23 16.66 4.44
N SER A 419 18.86 17.50 5.41
CA SER A 419 19.45 18.83 5.55
C SER A 419 20.91 18.73 6.02
N LEU A 420 21.73 19.74 5.72
CA LEU A 420 23.12 19.80 6.18
C LEU A 420 23.25 19.66 7.72
N PRO A 421 22.37 20.28 8.54
CA PRO A 421 22.34 20.03 9.98
C PRO A 421 22.02 18.58 10.35
N ASP A 422 21.06 17.94 9.67
CA ASP A 422 20.71 16.54 9.95
C ASP A 422 21.86 15.59 9.60
N ILE A 423 22.55 15.87 8.49
CA ILE A 423 23.76 15.13 8.09
C ILE A 423 24.82 15.29 9.18
N GLY A 424 25.13 16.53 9.58
CA GLY A 424 26.11 16.81 10.63
C GLY A 424 25.84 16.07 11.94
N ARG A 425 24.57 16.05 12.39
CA ARG A 425 24.13 15.27 13.57
C ARG A 425 24.47 13.78 13.46
N ARG A 426 24.31 13.18 12.28
CA ARG A 426 24.60 11.75 12.02
C ARG A 426 26.10 11.43 11.92
N PHE A 427 26.96 12.43 11.79
CA PHE A 427 28.40 12.27 11.85
C PHE A 427 28.95 12.81 13.18
N GLY A 428 28.44 12.33 14.32
CA GLY A 428 28.97 12.67 15.64
C GLY A 428 28.66 14.09 16.11
N GLY A 429 27.47 14.61 15.78
CA GLY A 429 27.03 15.93 16.27
C GLY A 429 27.77 17.12 15.65
N ARG A 430 28.30 16.98 14.43
CA ARG A 430 29.07 18.04 13.75
C ARG A 430 28.16 19.14 13.23
N ASP A 431 28.69 20.37 13.24
CA ASP A 431 27.99 21.51 12.68
C ASP A 431 27.78 21.41 11.16
N HIS A 432 26.69 22.00 10.69
CA HIS A 432 26.34 22.05 9.26
C HIS A 432 27.46 22.67 8.40
N THR A 433 28.24 23.61 8.95
CA THR A 433 29.41 24.21 8.30
C THR A 433 30.49 23.17 8.00
N THR A 434 30.71 22.20 8.88
CA THR A 434 31.65 21.09 8.66
C THR A 434 31.24 20.25 7.45
N VAL A 435 29.94 20.01 7.28
CA VAL A 435 29.40 19.29 6.13
C VAL A 435 29.59 20.09 4.84
N ILE A 436 29.36 21.41 4.87
CA ILE A 436 29.62 22.29 3.72
C ILE A 436 31.09 22.23 3.30
N HIS A 437 32.01 22.33 4.27
CA HIS A 437 33.44 22.23 3.99
C HIS A 437 33.83 20.86 3.43
N ALA A 438 33.28 19.76 3.96
CA ALA A 438 33.50 18.42 3.45
C ALA A 438 33.03 18.29 1.99
N VAL A 439 31.81 18.74 1.67
CA VAL A 439 31.23 18.68 0.33
C VAL A 439 32.10 19.44 -0.67
N ARG A 440 32.42 20.71 -0.39
CA ARG A 440 33.27 21.55 -1.27
C ARG A 440 34.66 20.96 -1.47
N GLN A 441 35.22 20.40 -0.40
CA GLN A 441 36.55 19.78 -0.46
C GLN A 441 36.54 18.54 -1.36
N ILE A 442 35.52 17.68 -1.26
CA ILE A 442 35.39 16.51 -2.13
C ILE A 442 35.14 16.93 -3.58
N GLU A 443 34.27 17.91 -3.84
CA GLU A 443 34.05 18.44 -5.20
C GLU A 443 35.34 18.93 -5.85
N LYS A 444 36.17 19.68 -5.11
CA LYS A 444 37.48 20.14 -5.59
C LYS A 444 38.42 18.98 -5.92
N LEU A 445 38.41 17.93 -5.09
CA LEU A 445 39.33 16.80 -5.28
C LEU A 445 38.90 15.86 -6.38
N ARG A 446 37.59 15.68 -6.59
CA ARG A 446 37.09 14.91 -7.74
C ARG A 446 37.58 15.46 -9.07
N ALA A 447 37.81 16.78 -9.16
CA ALA A 447 38.37 17.42 -10.34
C ALA A 447 39.91 17.24 -10.48
N ALA A 448 40.61 16.94 -9.39
CA ALA A 448 42.08 16.93 -9.33
C ALA A 448 42.69 15.53 -9.12
N ASP A 449 41.90 14.56 -8.64
CA ASP A 449 42.31 13.23 -8.24
C ASP A 449 41.39 12.19 -8.90
N ALA A 450 41.90 11.54 -9.94
CA ALA A 450 41.15 10.58 -10.74
C ALA A 450 40.83 9.29 -9.98
N GLU A 451 41.67 8.89 -9.02
CA GLU A 451 41.45 7.70 -8.20
C GLU A 451 40.28 7.94 -7.23
N LEU A 452 40.26 9.11 -6.57
CA LEU A 452 39.14 9.50 -5.73
C LEU A 452 37.82 9.65 -6.50
N ASP A 453 37.85 10.18 -7.73
CA ASP A 453 36.63 10.26 -8.54
C ASP A 453 36.11 8.88 -8.94
N ALA A 454 37.00 7.93 -9.27
CA ALA A 454 36.63 6.55 -9.56
C ALA A 454 36.00 5.85 -8.34
N ASP A 455 36.59 6.03 -7.15
CA ASP A 455 36.04 5.55 -5.88
C ASP A 455 34.61 6.04 -5.64
N ILE A 456 34.40 7.36 -5.80
CA ILE A 456 33.09 7.97 -5.57
C ILE A 456 32.06 7.45 -6.57
N ARG A 457 32.42 7.28 -7.86
CA ARG A 457 31.52 6.69 -8.86
C ARG A 457 31.19 5.23 -8.56
N LEU A 458 32.14 4.46 -8.04
CA LEU A 458 31.89 3.08 -7.62
C LEU A 458 30.92 3.02 -6.45
N LEU A 459 31.19 3.80 -5.40
CA LEU A 459 30.33 3.90 -4.22
C LEU A 459 28.93 4.39 -4.57
N THR A 460 28.78 5.38 -5.44
CA THR A 460 27.46 5.84 -5.91
C THR A 460 26.68 4.71 -6.58
N ARG A 461 27.30 3.95 -7.50
CA ARG A 461 26.64 2.82 -8.15
C ARG A 461 26.23 1.73 -7.16
N GLN A 462 27.10 1.38 -6.21
CA GLN A 462 26.79 0.38 -5.18
C GLN A 462 25.65 0.81 -4.26
N LEU A 463 25.54 2.10 -3.97
CA LEU A 463 24.49 2.67 -3.11
C LEU A 463 23.14 2.77 -3.85
N GLU A 464 23.15 3.07 -5.15
CA GLU A 464 21.94 3.21 -5.96
C GLU A 464 21.34 1.86 -6.41
N GLY A 465 22.14 0.79 -6.43
CA GLY A 465 21.71 -0.58 -6.72
C GLY A 465 21.96 -0.98 -8.17
#